data_AF-A0A9P8N4A2-F1
#
_entry.id   AF-A0A9P8N4A2-F1
#
_cell.length_a   1.000
_cell.length_b   1.000
_cell.length_c   1.000
_cell.angle_alpha   90.00
_cell.angle_beta   90.00
_cell.angle_gamma   90.00
#
_symmetry.space_group_name_H-M   'P 1'
#
loop_
_entity.id
_entity.type
_entity.pdbx_description
1 polymer ?
#
loop_
_entity_poly.entity_id
_entity_poly.type
_entity_poly.pdbx_seq_one_letter_code
_entity_poly.pdbx_strand_id
1 'polypeptide(L)'
;MLTGTPSDSSQEVFLEFQSLARKYGAVEVHWIPGHADIPGNEEADALAKAGASLPEPADNVPTLAHLRKIARQQPEEAFKAWWEASAPERYRDLRLKATTSCPSELALSAPAS
;
A
#
# COMPACT_ATOMS: atom_id res chain seq x y z
N MET A 1 7.83 -10.57 -29.57
CA MET A 1 7.28 -9.21 -29.40
C MET A 1 6.09 -9.31 -28.48
N LEU A 2 6.16 -8.74 -27.28
CA LEU A 2 5.01 -8.66 -26.38
C LEU A 2 4.19 -7.43 -26.78
N THR A 3 3.03 -7.64 -27.40
CA THR A 3 1.99 -6.62 -27.53
C THR A 3 1.30 -6.48 -26.18
N GLY A 4 1.93 -5.74 -25.27
CA GLY A 4 1.23 -5.23 -24.10
C GLY A 4 0.33 -4.09 -24.56
N THR A 5 -0.98 -4.29 -24.54
CA THR A 5 -1.91 -3.16 -24.47
C THR A 5 -1.51 -2.34 -23.25
N PRO A 6 -1.27 -1.02 -23.39
CA PRO A 6 -0.97 -0.19 -22.22
C PRO A 6 -2.16 -0.34 -21.26
N SER A 7 -1.88 -0.78 -20.04
CA SER A 7 -2.84 -0.71 -18.95
C SER A 7 -3.40 0.70 -18.87
N ASP A 8 -4.67 0.85 -18.48
CA ASP A 8 -5.30 2.06 -17.96
C ASP A 8 -4.34 2.83 -17.03
N SER A 9 -3.50 3.66 -17.62
CA SER A 9 -2.44 4.35 -16.88
C SER A 9 -2.99 5.68 -16.42
N SER A 10 -2.54 6.16 -15.27
CA SER A 10 -2.91 7.49 -14.75
C SER A 10 -2.55 8.66 -15.69
N GLN A 11 -1.84 8.40 -16.80
CA GLN A 11 -1.54 9.40 -17.82
C GLN A 11 -2.79 9.88 -18.57
N GLU A 12 -3.74 8.99 -18.85
CA GLU A 12 -4.97 9.39 -19.57
C GLU A 12 -5.79 10.37 -18.73
N VAL A 13 -5.99 10.04 -17.46
CA VAL A 13 -6.64 10.89 -16.45
C VAL A 13 -5.91 12.24 -16.33
N PHE A 14 -4.58 12.24 -16.37
CA PHE A 14 -3.78 13.46 -16.30
C PHE A 14 -3.94 14.36 -17.55
N LEU A 15 -4.01 13.77 -18.75
CA LEU A 15 -4.25 14.50 -19.98
C LEU A 15 -5.67 15.08 -20.03
N GLU A 16 -6.66 14.32 -19.57
CA GLU A 16 -8.04 14.78 -19.43
C GLU A 16 -8.12 16.00 -18.49
N PHE A 17 -7.51 15.91 -17.31
CA PHE A 17 -7.43 17.02 -16.36
C PHE A 17 -6.83 18.29 -16.98
N GLN A 18 -5.72 18.16 -17.72
CA GLN A 18 -5.12 19.30 -18.44
C GLN A 18 -6.07 19.90 -19.48
N SER A 19 -6.80 19.05 -20.21
CA SER A 19 -7.76 19.52 -21.21
C SER A 19 -8.91 20.31 -20.58
N LEU A 20 -9.41 19.86 -19.43
CA LEU A 20 -10.44 20.54 -18.65
C LEU A 20 -9.94 21.88 -18.13
N ALA A 21 -8.75 21.92 -17.54
CA ALA A 21 -8.16 23.17 -17.04
C ALA A 21 -8.01 24.22 -18.17
N ARG A 22 -7.55 23.81 -19.36
CA ARG A 22 -7.46 24.70 -20.53
C ARG A 22 -8.82 25.15 -21.06
N LYS A 23 -9.84 24.29 -21.02
CA LYS A 23 -11.19 24.59 -21.49
C LYS A 23 -11.89 25.63 -20.62
N TYR A 24 -11.75 25.54 -19.30
CA TYR A 24 -12.50 26.38 -18.36
C TYR A 24 -11.72 27.61 -17.88
N GLY A 25 -10.38 27.63 -17.98
CA GLY A 25 -9.51 28.82 -17.92
C GLY A 25 -9.48 29.63 -16.60
N ALA A 26 -10.49 29.51 -15.75
CA ALA A 26 -10.66 30.20 -14.48
C ALA A 26 -10.60 29.19 -13.32
N VAL A 27 -9.54 28.39 -13.27
CA VAL A 27 -9.29 27.42 -12.19
C VAL A 27 -7.95 27.74 -11.56
N GLU A 28 -7.96 28.02 -10.26
CA GLU A 28 -6.75 28.18 -9.45
C GLU A 28 -6.50 26.89 -8.65
N VAL A 29 -5.26 26.41 -8.65
CA VAL A 29 -4.86 25.20 -7.95
C VAL A 29 -3.90 25.57 -6.83
N HIS A 30 -4.32 25.26 -5.60
CA HIS A 30 -3.52 25.48 -4.40
C HIS A 30 -3.23 24.14 -3.73
N TRP A 31 -1.99 23.97 -3.27
CA TRP A 31 -1.63 22.83 -2.43
C TRP A 31 -1.88 23.16 -0.97
N ILE A 32 -2.43 22.19 -0.23
CA ILE A 32 -2.75 22.30 1.20
C ILE A 32 -2.11 21.09 1.91
N PRO A 33 -1.47 21.28 3.09
CA PRO A 33 -0.95 20.16 3.87
C PRO A 33 -2.08 19.25 4.38
N GLY A 34 -1.87 17.94 4.31
CA GLY A 34 -2.78 16.95 4.89
C GLY A 34 -2.69 16.89 6.41
N HIS A 35 -3.78 16.54 7.08
CA HIS A 35 -3.87 16.40 8.55
C HIS A 35 -3.48 17.67 9.31
N ALA A 36 -3.82 18.83 8.76
CA ALA A 36 -3.55 20.15 9.33
C ALA A 36 -4.82 20.78 9.94
N ASP A 37 -5.86 19.97 10.21
CA ASP A 37 -7.16 20.40 10.76
C ASP A 37 -7.88 21.47 9.92
N ILE A 38 -7.67 21.47 8.60
CA ILE A 38 -8.34 22.40 7.68
C ILE A 38 -9.71 21.82 7.33
N PRO A 39 -10.85 22.42 7.78
CA PRO A 39 -12.15 21.76 7.74
C PRO A 39 -12.54 21.23 6.35
N GLY A 40 -12.38 22.05 5.30
CA GLY A 40 -12.72 21.63 3.93
C GLY A 40 -11.82 20.51 3.37
N ASN A 41 -10.55 20.45 3.80
CA ASN A 41 -9.65 19.37 3.40
C ASN A 41 -9.97 18.06 4.14
N GLU A 42 -10.28 18.15 5.43
CA GLU A 42 -10.67 16.98 6.24
C GLU A 42 -12.03 16.42 5.79
N GLU A 43 -13.00 17.27 5.45
CA GLU A 43 -14.28 16.84 4.85
C GLU A 43 -14.07 16.14 3.51
N ALA A 44 -13.23 16.71 2.62
CA ALA A 44 -12.91 16.10 1.34
C ALA A 44 -12.21 14.74 1.50
N ASP A 45 -11.26 14.63 2.43
CA ASP A 45 -10.56 13.37 2.75
C ASP A 45 -11.52 12.31 3.35
N ALA A 46 -12.44 12.73 4.23
CA ALA A 46 -13.47 11.84 4.79
C ALA A 46 -14.38 11.29 3.68
N LEU A 47 -14.80 12.12 2.72
CA LEU A 47 -15.59 11.68 1.57
C LEU A 47 -14.80 10.75 0.64
N ALA A 48 -13.52 11.06 0.38
CA ALA A 48 -12.66 10.20 -0.43
C ALA A 48 -12.47 8.82 0.21
N LYS A 49 -12.23 8.77 1.54
CA LYS A 49 -12.11 7.52 2.31
C LYS A 49 -13.41 6.71 2.30
N ALA A 50 -14.56 7.36 2.43
CA ALA A 50 -15.86 6.71 2.33
C ALA A 50 -16.05 6.09 0.93
N GLY A 51 -15.72 6.82 -0.13
CA GLY A 51 -15.77 6.31 -1.50
C GLY A 51 -14.81 5.14 -1.75
N ALA A 52 -13.58 5.22 -1.24
CA ALA A 52 -12.59 4.16 -1.35
C ALA A 52 -12.95 2.89 -0.55
N SER A 53 -13.86 3.00 0.42
CA SER A 53 -14.37 1.87 1.20
C SER A 53 -15.56 1.17 0.52
N LEU A 54 -16.06 1.71 -0.60
CA LEU A 54 -17.09 1.04 -1.38
C LEU A 54 -16.52 -0.22 -2.04
N PRO A 55 -17.35 -1.26 -2.26
CA PRO A 55 -16.92 -2.45 -2.98
C PRO A 55 -16.41 -2.06 -4.37
N GLU A 56 -15.24 -2.58 -4.75
CA GLU A 56 -14.76 -2.40 -6.12
C GLU A 56 -15.76 -3.04 -7.11
N PRO A 57 -15.99 -2.41 -8.27
CA PRO A 57 -16.79 -3.02 -9.33
C PRO A 57 -16.25 -4.41 -9.66
N ALA A 58 -17.14 -5.39 -9.78
CA ALA A 58 -16.79 -6.81 -9.94
C ALA A 58 -15.87 -7.13 -11.13
N ASP A 59 -15.78 -6.21 -12.10
CA ASP A 59 -15.04 -6.39 -13.35
C ASP A 59 -13.62 -5.81 -13.33
N ASN A 60 -13.17 -5.20 -12.22
CA ASN A 60 -11.81 -4.68 -12.14
C ASN A 60 -10.79 -5.80 -11.93
N VAL A 61 -9.94 -6.02 -12.94
CA VAL A 61 -8.80 -6.91 -12.83
C VAL A 61 -7.83 -6.32 -11.79
N PRO A 62 -7.46 -7.07 -10.73
CA PRO A 62 -6.58 -6.55 -9.69
C PRO A 62 -5.24 -6.09 -10.29
N THR A 63 -4.78 -4.92 -9.86
CA THR A 63 -3.52 -4.37 -10.37
C THR A 63 -2.34 -5.28 -10.04
N LEU A 64 -1.32 -5.28 -10.91
CA LEU A 64 -0.08 -6.05 -10.69
C LEU A 64 0.58 -5.72 -9.34
N ALA A 65 0.49 -4.47 -8.89
CA ALA A 65 0.99 -4.05 -7.58
C ALA A 65 0.21 -4.72 -6.43
N HIS A 66 -1.11 -4.79 -6.54
CA HIS A 66 -1.97 -5.50 -5.58
C HIS A 66 -1.63 -7.00 -5.51
N LEU A 67 -1.49 -7.65 -6.67
CA LEU A 67 -1.09 -9.07 -6.74
C LEU A 67 0.30 -9.31 -6.13
N ARG A 68 1.26 -8.44 -6.40
CA ARG A 68 2.61 -8.52 -5.78
C ARG A 68 2.56 -8.32 -4.27
N LYS A 69 1.70 -7.43 -3.77
CA LYS A 69 1.50 -7.22 -2.33
C LYS A 69 0.96 -8.49 -1.69
N ILE A 70 -0.09 -9.10 -2.25
CA ILE A 70 -0.65 -10.37 -1.78
C ILE A 70 0.43 -11.46 -1.75
N ALA A 71 1.18 -11.61 -2.85
CA ALA A 71 2.23 -12.63 -2.96
C ALA A 71 3.34 -12.46 -1.90
N ARG A 72 3.62 -11.23 -1.46
CA ARG A 72 4.57 -10.95 -0.37
C ARG A 72 3.98 -11.22 1.02
N GLN A 73 2.69 -10.95 1.20
CA GLN A 73 2.00 -11.14 2.48
C GLN A 73 1.76 -12.61 2.81
N GLN A 74 1.38 -13.43 1.82
CA GLN A 74 1.08 -14.85 2.03
C GLN A 74 2.17 -15.64 2.78
N PRO A 75 3.46 -15.60 2.40
CA PRO A 75 4.49 -16.35 3.13
C PRO A 75 4.72 -15.80 4.55
N GLU A 76 4.57 -14.50 4.76
CA GLU A 76 4.70 -13.87 6.07
C GLU A 76 3.57 -14.31 7.01
N GLU A 77 2.34 -14.32 6.52
CA GLU A 77 1.17 -14.80 7.26
C GLU A 77 1.24 -16.29 7.54
N ALA A 78 1.63 -17.10 6.55
CA ALA A 78 1.83 -18.54 6.73
C ALA A 78 2.90 -18.84 7.79
N PHE A 79 4.00 -18.09 7.80
CA PHE A 79 5.05 -18.22 8.80
C PHE A 79 4.55 -17.85 10.21
N LYS A 80 3.81 -16.74 10.34
CA LYS A 80 3.20 -16.35 11.62
C LYS A 80 2.24 -17.41 12.13
N ALA A 81 1.37 -17.94 11.28
CA ALA A 81 0.42 -18.99 11.65
C ALA A 81 1.13 -20.28 12.07
N TRP A 82 2.18 -20.69 11.36
CA TRP A 82 3.00 -21.84 11.75
C TRP A 82 3.70 -21.60 13.10
N TRP A 83 4.28 -20.42 13.33
CA TRP A 83 4.95 -20.08 14.58
C TRP A 83 4.00 -20.16 15.76
N GLU A 84 2.80 -19.59 15.68
CA GLU A 84 1.81 -19.68 16.76
C GLU A 84 1.45 -21.14 17.10
N ALA A 85 1.26 -21.99 16.08
CA ALA A 85 0.91 -23.40 16.26
C ALA A 85 2.08 -24.24 16.79
N SER A 86 3.30 -24.01 16.30
CA SER A 86 4.45 -24.90 16.49
C SER A 86 5.51 -24.35 17.45
N ALA A 87 5.35 -23.14 17.98
CA ALA A 87 6.33 -22.53 18.88
C ALA A 87 6.54 -23.39 20.13
N PRO A 88 7.80 -23.74 20.46
CA PRO A 88 8.17 -24.32 21.75
C PRO A 88 7.62 -23.50 22.93
N GLU A 89 7.18 -24.20 23.97
CA GLU A 89 6.56 -23.61 25.16
C GLU A 89 7.43 -22.50 25.80
N ARG A 90 8.76 -22.73 25.88
CA ARG A 90 9.73 -21.72 26.35
C ARG A 90 9.69 -20.41 25.57
N TYR A 91 9.43 -20.46 24.26
CA TYR A 91 9.34 -19.25 23.45
C TYR A 91 7.97 -18.56 23.58
N ARG A 92 6.92 -19.31 23.88
CA ARG A 92 5.59 -18.75 24.22
C ARG A 92 5.63 -18.01 25.55
N ASP A 93 6.31 -18.56 26.56
CA ASP A 93 6.51 -17.91 27.86
C ASP A 93 7.28 -16.58 27.73
N LEU A 94 8.24 -16.55 26.81
CA LEU A 94 9.04 -15.36 26.48
C LEU A 94 8.33 -14.39 25.52
N ARG A 95 7.11 -14.70 25.07
CA ARG A 95 6.31 -13.90 24.12
C ARG A 95 7.08 -13.46 22.86
N LEU A 96 7.96 -14.33 22.36
CA LEU A 96 8.74 -14.03 21.17
C LEU A 96 7.87 -14.08 19.91
N LYS A 97 7.89 -12.98 19.16
CA LYS A 97 7.14 -12.84 17.92
C LYS A 97 7.83 -13.56 16.76
N ALA A 98 7.02 -14.13 15.87
CA ALA A 98 7.49 -14.67 14.60
C ALA A 98 8.13 -13.53 13.79
N THR A 99 9.45 -13.57 13.61
CA THR A 99 10.18 -12.55 12.85
C THR A 99 10.81 -13.24 11.64
N THR A 100 10.48 -12.78 10.43
CA THR A 100 11.07 -13.28 9.17
C THR A 100 12.40 -12.60 8.83
N SER A 101 12.73 -11.52 9.54
CA SER A 101 14.02 -10.83 9.44
C SER A 101 14.97 -11.31 10.51
N CYS A 102 16.27 -11.33 10.19
CA CYS A 102 17.31 -11.55 11.20
C CYS A 102 17.26 -10.38 12.21
N PRO A 103 17.00 -10.64 13.50
CA PRO A 103 17.01 -9.59 14.51
C PRO A 103 18.43 -9.03 14.67
N SER A 104 18.55 -7.74 14.93
CA SER A 104 19.83 -7.04 15.06
C SER A 104 20.75 -7.66 16.12
N GLU A 105 20.17 -8.31 17.13
CA GLU A 105 20.89 -9.04 18.18
C GLU A 105 21.67 -10.27 17.67
N LEU A 106 21.27 -10.83 16.51
CA LEU A 106 21.93 -11.96 15.85
C LEU A 106 22.79 -11.53 14.66
N ALA A 107 22.84 -10.22 14.36
CA ALA A 107 23.71 -9.69 13.34
C ALA A 107 25.17 -9.67 13.85
N LEU A 108 25.87 -10.79 13.66
CA LEU A 108 27.30 -10.89 13.98
C LEU A 108 28.08 -9.95 13.05
N SER A 109 28.79 -8.97 13.62
CA SER A 109 29.83 -8.25 12.88
C SER A 109 30.99 -9.21 12.65
N ALA A 110 31.37 -9.44 11.39
CA ALA A 110 32.55 -10.25 11.07
C ALA A 110 33.79 -9.73 11.83
N PRO A 111 34.63 -10.60 12.41
CA PRO A 111 35.86 -10.15 13.05
C PRO A 111 36.78 -9.52 12.02
N ALA A 112 37.27 -8.31 12.31
CA ALA A 112 38.28 -7.65 11.50
C ALA A 112 39.55 -8.52 11.47
N SER A 113 40.01 -8.86 10.26
CA SER A 113 41.31 -9.50 10.01
C SER A 113 42.41 -8.45 9.90
#